data_AF-A0A2A2GXY2-F1
#
_entry.id   AF-A0A2A2GXY2-F1
#
_cell.length_a   1.000
_cell.length_b   1.000
_cell.length_c   1.000
_cell.angle_alpha   90.00
_cell.angle_beta   90.00
_cell.angle_gamma   90.00
#
_symmetry.space_group_name_H-M   'P 1'
#
loop_
_entity.id
_entity.type
_entity.pdbx_description
1 polymer ?
#
loop_
_entity_poly.entity_id
_entity_poly.type
_entity_poly.pdbx_seq_one_letter_code
_entity_poly.pdbx_strand_id
1 'polypeptide(L)'
;DRPHTLFYCDPPYWGTEGYGVDFGLEQYEKLAGMGRDLAGMMIISVNDIPEMRAVFRGFAMESVPIRYSLNSNQPTQRRELIITVK
;
A
#
# COMPACT_ATOMS: atom_id res chain seq x y z
N ASP A 1 10.46 -17.65 -2.53
CA ASP A 1 9.01 -17.82 -2.80
C ASP A 1 8.82 -18.79 -3.98
N ARG A 2 7.58 -19.05 -4.46
CA ARG A 2 7.32 -19.94 -5.60
C ARG A 2 6.56 -19.18 -6.70
N PRO A 3 6.70 -19.54 -7.99
CA PRO A 3 6.07 -18.80 -9.10
C PRO A 3 4.54 -18.65 -9.05
N HIS A 4 3.85 -19.51 -8.30
CA HIS A 4 2.40 -19.47 -8.13
C HIS A 4 1.95 -18.85 -6.80
N THR A 5 2.89 -18.35 -6.00
CA THR A 5 2.57 -17.69 -4.72
C THR A 5 2.09 -16.28 -4.98
N LEU A 6 1.00 -15.90 -4.32
CA LEU A 6 0.52 -14.53 -4.25
C LEU A 6 0.69 -14.02 -2.81
N PHE A 7 1.40 -12.91 -2.65
CA PHE A 7 1.51 -12.18 -1.39
C PHE A 7 0.54 -11.01 -1.40
N TYR A 8 -0.30 -10.91 -0.38
CA TYR A 8 -1.11 -9.73 -0.13
C TYR A 8 -0.51 -8.97 1.06
N CYS A 9 -0.14 -7.71 0.85
CA CYS A 9 0.52 -6.87 1.84
C CYS A 9 -0.35 -5.66 2.17
N ASP A 10 -0.74 -5.55 3.45
CA ASP A 10 -1.53 -4.43 3.97
C ASP A 10 -0.76 -3.77 5.13
N PRO A 11 0.29 -2.98 4.83
CA PRO A 11 1.08 -2.31 5.86
C PRO A 11 0.27 -1.20 6.55
N PRO A 12 0.76 -0.66 7.69
CA PRO A 12 0.27 0.60 8.24
C PRO A 12 0.14 1.68 7.16
N TYR A 13 -0.94 2.45 7.15
CA TYR A 13 -1.11 3.54 6.18
C TYR A 13 -0.31 4.77 6.63
N TRP A 14 0.53 5.30 5.73
CA TRP A 14 1.44 6.38 6.06
C TRP A 14 0.71 7.64 6.54
N GLY A 15 1.18 8.22 7.64
CA GLY A 15 0.60 9.43 8.23
C GLY A 15 -0.78 9.23 8.88
N THR A 16 -1.21 7.98 9.09
CA THR A 16 -2.42 7.68 9.87
C THR A 16 -2.00 7.32 11.30
N GLU A 17 -2.51 8.05 12.30
CA GLU A 17 -2.06 8.01 13.70
C GLU A 17 -2.46 6.71 14.45
N GLY A 18 -2.84 5.64 13.74
CA GLY A 18 -3.59 4.51 14.30
C GLY A 18 -2.81 3.23 14.58
N TYR A 19 -1.57 3.09 14.10
CA TYR A 19 -0.90 1.78 14.10
C TYR A 19 -0.01 1.50 15.33
N GLY A 20 0.27 2.50 16.17
CA GLY A 20 1.00 2.33 17.43
C GLY A 20 2.42 1.75 17.31
N VAL A 21 2.96 1.65 16.10
CA VAL A 21 4.26 1.07 15.76
C VAL A 21 4.96 2.02 14.79
N ASP A 22 6.25 2.26 15.03
CA ASP A 22 7.09 3.03 14.10
C ASP A 22 7.24 2.27 12.78
N PHE A 23 6.56 2.77 11.74
CA PHE A 23 6.62 2.22 10.39
C PHE A 23 7.04 3.31 9.40
N GLY A 24 8.36 3.52 9.30
CA GLY A 24 9.00 4.54 8.47
C GLY A 24 8.83 4.31 6.97
N LEU A 25 9.09 5.36 6.17
CA LEU A 25 9.06 5.29 4.69
C LEU A 25 10.00 4.19 4.15
N GLU A 26 11.11 3.91 4.83
CA GLU A 26 12.07 2.90 4.41
C GLU A 26 11.48 1.47 4.37
N GLN A 27 10.40 1.21 5.11
CA GLN A 27 9.74 -0.10 5.09
C GLN A 27 8.93 -0.31 3.82
N TYR A 28 8.31 0.75 3.28
CA TYR A 28 7.62 0.69 2.00
C TYR A 28 8.62 0.58 0.84
N GLU A 29 9.77 1.24 0.94
CA GLU A 29 10.87 1.07 -0.03
C GLU A 29 11.40 -0.36 -0.05
N LYS A 30 11.51 -1.01 1.11
CA LYS A 30 11.84 -2.45 1.19
C LYS A 30 10.77 -3.33 0.57
N LEU A 31 9.48 -3.05 0.80
CA LEU A 31 8.38 -3.76 0.12
C LEU A 31 8.47 -3.63 -1.40
N ALA A 32 8.70 -2.41 -1.90
CA ALA A 32 8.91 -2.15 -3.32
C ALA A 32 10.15 -2.89 -3.86
N GLY A 33 11.22 -2.97 -3.08
CA GLY A 33 12.42 -3.75 -3.39
C GLY A 33 12.12 -5.24 -3.53
N MET A 34 11.55 -5.84 -2.48
CA MET A 34 11.16 -7.26 -2.45
C MET A 34 10.22 -7.62 -3.60
N GLY A 35 9.26 -6.74 -3.91
CA GLY A 35 8.37 -6.85 -5.05
C GLY A 35 9.07 -7.20 -6.36
N ARG A 36 10.21 -6.55 -6.66
CA ARG A 36 10.92 -6.70 -7.94
C ARG A 36 11.65 -8.03 -8.10
N ASP A 37 12.01 -8.65 -6.98
CA ASP A 37 12.89 -9.83 -6.94
C ASP A 37 12.11 -11.12 -6.65
N LEU A 38 10.80 -11.04 -6.43
CA LEU A 38 9.94 -12.20 -6.17
C LEU A 38 9.76 -13.05 -7.43
N ALA A 39 9.68 -14.37 -7.25
CA ALA A 39 9.32 -15.29 -8.34
C ALA A 39 7.80 -15.34 -8.58
N GLY A 40 7.00 -15.09 -7.54
CA GLY A 40 5.54 -15.03 -7.52
C GLY A 40 5.01 -13.61 -7.73
N MET A 41 3.83 -13.33 -7.20
CA MET A 41 3.16 -12.04 -7.35
C MET A 41 2.93 -11.37 -6.00
N MET A 42 2.86 -10.04 -5.99
CA MET A 42 2.53 -9.26 -4.80
C MET A 42 1.47 -8.21 -5.12
N ILE A 43 0.48 -8.09 -4.24
CA ILE A 43 -0.51 -7.01 -4.22
C ILE A 43 -0.33 -6.24 -2.92
N ILE A 44 -0.29 -4.92 -3.01
CA ILE A 44 -0.11 -4.02 -1.86
C ILE A 44 -1.23 -2.99 -1.82
N SER A 45 -1.89 -2.84 -0.67
CA SER A 45 -2.87 -1.79 -0.40
C SER A 45 -2.27 -0.70 0.49
N VAL A 46 -2.32 0.56 0.04
CA VAL A 46 -1.86 1.74 0.82
C VAL A 46 -2.75 2.95 0.56
N ASN A 47 -2.57 4.03 1.32
CA ASN A 47 -3.24 5.30 1.04
C ASN A 47 -2.76 5.95 -0.27
N ASP A 48 -3.68 6.58 -1.00
CA ASP A 48 -3.37 7.31 -2.24
C ASP A 48 -2.80 8.69 -1.95
N ILE A 49 -1.48 8.74 -1.73
CA ILE A 49 -0.72 9.97 -1.45
C ILE A 49 0.56 10.05 -2.32
N PRO A 50 1.13 11.25 -2.52
CA PRO A 50 2.34 11.44 -3.34
C PRO A 50 3.53 10.55 -2.93
N GLU A 51 3.73 10.32 -1.63
CA GLU A 51 4.81 9.51 -1.08
C GLU A 51 4.70 8.05 -1.52
N MET A 52 3.51 7.46 -1.41
CA MET A 52 3.27 6.08 -1.85
C MET A 52 3.42 5.95 -3.38
N ARG A 53 2.93 6.94 -4.14
CA ARG A 53 3.14 6.98 -5.61
C ARG A 53 4.62 7.08 -5.98
N ALA A 54 5.42 7.79 -5.19
CA ALA A 54 6.85 7.92 -5.40
C ALA A 54 7.60 6.62 -5.08
N VAL A 55 7.27 5.97 -3.96
CA VAL A 55 7.87 4.70 -3.52
C VAL A 55 7.60 3.58 -4.52
N PHE A 56 6.35 3.44 -4.97
CA PHE A 56 5.92 2.36 -5.87
C PHE A 56 5.97 2.74 -7.36
N ARG A 57 6.71 3.80 -7.70
CA ARG A 57 6.88 4.24 -9.09
C ARG A 57 7.43 3.10 -9.95
N GLY A 58 6.78 2.88 -11.09
CA GLY A 58 7.15 1.85 -12.07
C GLY A 58 6.32 0.56 -11.94
N PHE A 59 5.50 0.41 -10.89
CA PHE A 59 4.52 -0.67 -10.79
C PHE A 59 3.15 -0.25 -11.31
N ALA A 60 2.32 -1.25 -11.63
CA ALA A 60 0.92 -1.03 -11.95
C ALA A 60 0.18 -0.59 -10.68
N MET A 61 -0.58 0.50 -10.78
CA MET A 61 -1.31 1.10 -9.67
C MET A 61 -2.74 1.44 -10.07
N GLU A 62 -3.70 0.98 -9.29
CA GLU A 62 -5.12 1.35 -9.40
C GLU A 62 -5.54 2.16 -8.18
N SER A 63 -6.28 3.25 -8.40
CA SER A 63 -6.78 4.09 -7.31
C SER A 63 -8.28 3.86 -7.11
N VAL A 64 -8.65 3.42 -5.91
CA VAL A 64 -10.01 3.03 -5.55
C VAL A 64 -10.57 4.00 -4.51
N PRO A 65 -11.79 4.56 -4.70
CA PRO A 65 -12.41 5.40 -3.69
C PRO A 65 -12.86 4.56 -2.49
N ILE A 66 -12.51 5.00 -1.28
CA ILE A 66 -12.97 4.38 -0.03
C ILE A 66 -13.79 5.36 0.80
N ARG A 67 -14.79 4.82 1.51
CA ARG A 67 -15.60 5.57 2.48
C ARG A 67 -15.20 5.13 3.87
N TYR A 68 -14.41 5.96 4.55
CA TYR A 68 -14.12 5.75 5.97
C TYR A 68 -15.34 6.20 6.78
N SER A 69 -16.08 5.24 7.36
CA SER A 69 -17.29 5.51 8.15
C SER A 69 -17.04 5.60 9.66
N LEU A 70 -15.78 5.56 10.11
CA LEU A 70 -15.43 5.50 11.54
C LEU A 70 -15.66 6.82 12.30
N ASN A 71 -15.98 7.92 11.62
CA ASN A 71 -16.47 9.15 12.26
C ASN A 71 -17.83 9.54 11.69
N SER A 72 -18.87 9.43 12.51
CA SER A 72 -20.27 9.70 12.18
C SER A 72 -20.59 11.17 11.85
N ASN A 73 -19.61 12.08 11.94
CA ASN A 73 -19.84 13.51 11.78
C ASN A 73 -19.28 14.14 10.50
N GLN A 74 -18.52 13.42 9.67
CA GLN A 74 -18.11 13.86 8.32
C GLN A 74 -17.43 12.72 7.55
N PRO A 75 -18.10 12.09 6.56
CA PRO A 75 -17.46 11.11 5.70
C PRO A 75 -16.39 11.82 4.87
N THR A 76 -15.13 11.67 5.26
CA THR A 76 -14.03 12.19 4.46
C THR A 76 -13.75 11.19 3.35
N GLN A 77 -13.95 11.60 2.10
CA GLN A 77 -13.61 10.76 0.97
C GLN A 77 -12.10 10.54 0.96
N ARG A 78 -11.68 9.28 1.05
CA ARG A 78 -10.28 8.87 0.94
C ARG A 78 -10.14 7.98 -0.29
N ARG A 79 -8.90 7.79 -0.72
CA ARG A 79 -8.56 6.91 -1.84
C ARG A 79 -7.46 5.98 -1.38
N GLU A 80 -7.55 4.74 -1.83
CA GLU A 80 -6.52 3.73 -1.67
C GLU A 80 -5.83 3.48 -3.00
N LEU A 81 -4.56 3.11 -2.95
CA LEU A 81 -3.80 2.59 -4.06
C LEU A 81 -3.63 1.10 -3.90
N ILE A 82 -4.05 0.37 -4.94
CA ILE A 82 -3.77 -1.05 -5.12
C ILE A 82 -2.59 -1.15 -6.08
N ILE A 83 -1.45 -1.61 -5.57
CA ILE A 83 -0.22 -1.80 -6.35
C ILE A 83 -0.09 -3.28 -6.70
N THR A 84 0.15 -3.57 -7.97
CA THR A 84 0.41 -4.94 -8.46
C THR A 84 1.86 -5.08 -8.91
N VAL A 85 2.56 -6.07 -8.36
CA VAL A 85 3.95 -6.40 -8.65
C VAL A 85 4.10 -7.85 -9.10
N LYS A 86 4.98 -8.07 -10.09
CA LYS A 86 5.37 -9.36 -10.65
C LYS A 86 6.86 -9.54 -10.52
#